data_AF-A0A2N5HZG1-F1
#
_entry.id   AF-A0A2N5HZG1-F1
#
_cell.length_a   1.000
_cell.length_b   1.000
_cell.length_c   1.000
_cell.angle_alpha   90.00
_cell.angle_beta   90.00
_cell.angle_gamma   90.00
#
_symmetry.space_group_name_H-M   'P 1'
#
loop_
_entity.id
_entity.type
_entity.pdbx_description
1 polymer ?
#
loop_
_entity_poly.entity_id
_entity_poly.type
_entity_poly.pdbx_seq_one_letter_code
_entity_poly.pdbx_strand_id
1 'polypeptide(L)'
;MKRNRGYYREQRERAIKRKYQIQKKRFGAKEANEIYEERRKGQLAKGKIHCSCPMCRRKSYDELSHKDKVKQIQAHYQLTHYILED
;
A
#
# COMPACT_ATOMS: atom_id res chain seq x y z
N MET A 1 15.55 15.32 2.28
CA MET A 1 14.29 15.93 1.81
C MET A 1 13.35 16.11 3.01
N LYS A 2 13.06 17.34 3.46
CA LYS A 2 12.15 17.54 4.62
C LYS A 2 10.75 17.09 4.22
N ARG A 3 10.12 16.25 5.05
CA ARG A 3 8.72 15.78 4.90
C ARG A 3 7.75 16.94 5.17
N ASN A 4 7.72 17.92 4.27
CA ASN A 4 6.84 19.08 4.38
C ASN A 4 5.45 18.75 3.80
N ARG A 5 4.49 19.67 3.96
CA ARG A 5 3.12 19.50 3.41
C ARG A 5 3.12 19.23 1.89
N GLY A 6 4.04 19.85 1.15
CA GLY A 6 4.21 19.62 -0.29
C GLY A 6 4.55 18.17 -0.62
N TYR A 7 5.53 17.60 0.09
CA TYR A 7 5.91 16.19 -0.04
C TYR A 7 4.72 15.25 0.17
N TYR A 8 3.92 15.46 1.21
CA TYR A 8 2.75 14.60 1.45
C TYR A 8 1.65 14.75 0.39
N ARG A 9 1.47 15.95 -0.18
CA ARG A 9 0.55 16.17 -1.32
C ARG A 9 1.04 15.41 -2.56
N GLU A 10 2.32 15.51 -2.88
CA GLU A 10 2.91 14.79 -4.02
C GLU A 10 2.81 13.27 -3.86
N GLN A 11 3.11 12.75 -2.66
CA GLN A 11 2.96 11.32 -2.37
C GLN A 11 1.50 10.86 -2.47
N ARG A 12 0.55 11.72 -2.09
CA ARG A 12 -0.88 11.45 -2.25
C ARG A 12 -1.27 11.36 -3.72
N GLU A 13 -0.85 12.33 -4.55
CA GLU A 13 -1.09 12.33 -6.00
C GLU A 13 -0.50 11.11 -6.69
N ARG A 14 0.76 10.74 -6.36
CA ARG A 14 1.38 9.51 -6.88
C ARG A 14 0.57 8.27 -6.54
N ALA A 15 0.08 8.17 -5.30
CA ALA A 15 -0.75 7.04 -4.88
C ALA A 15 -2.09 6.99 -5.62
N ILE A 16 -2.75 8.14 -5.81
CA ILE A 16 -4.01 8.26 -6.57
C ILE A 16 -3.80 7.80 -8.02
N LYS A 17 -2.78 8.35 -8.70
CA LYS A 17 -2.46 8.03 -10.10
C LYS A 17 -2.19 6.54 -10.30
N ARG A 18 -1.42 5.92 -9.40
CA ARG A 18 -1.15 4.48 -9.45
C ARG A 18 -2.44 3.65 -9.33
N LYS A 19 -3.34 4.00 -8.42
CA LYS A 19 -4.60 3.26 -8.23
C LYS A 19 -5.56 3.42 -9.42
N TYR A 20 -5.63 4.62 -9.99
CA TYR A 20 -6.39 4.86 -11.22
C TYR A 20 -5.91 3.93 -12.35
N GLN A 21 -4.59 3.84 -12.56
CA GLN A 21 -4.04 2.95 -13.60
C GLN A 21 -4.34 1.47 -13.36
N ILE A 22 -4.35 1.03 -12.10
CA ILE A 22 -4.73 -0.33 -11.73
C ILE A 22 -6.21 -0.60 -12.05
N GLN A 23 -7.11 0.33 -11.69
CA GLN A 23 -8.53 0.21 -11.99
C GLN A 23 -8.77 0.19 -13.50
N LYS A 24 -8.15 1.12 -14.23
CA LYS A 24 -8.25 1.20 -15.69
C LYS A 24 -7.85 -0.10 -16.36
N LYS A 25 -6.75 -0.72 -15.91
CA LYS A 25 -6.29 -2.01 -16.44
C LYS A 25 -7.21 -3.19 -16.12
N ARG A 26 -7.95 -3.14 -15.01
CA ARG A 26 -8.72 -4.29 -14.49
C ARG A 26 -10.19 -4.25 -14.86
N PHE A 27 -10.80 -3.07 -14.82
CA PHE A 27 -12.24 -2.88 -15.03
C PHE A 27 -12.55 -2.16 -16.34
N GLY A 28 -11.58 -1.43 -16.91
CA GLY A 28 -11.77 -0.64 -18.12
C GLY A 28 -11.70 0.85 -17.83
N ALA A 29 -11.60 1.64 -18.90
CA ALA A 29 -11.44 3.09 -18.81
C ALA A 29 -12.70 3.79 -18.27
N LYS A 30 -13.90 3.25 -18.56
CA LYS A 30 -15.17 3.84 -18.19
C LYS A 30 -15.36 3.84 -16.66
N GLU A 31 -15.28 2.67 -16.02
CA GLU A 31 -15.41 2.55 -14.56
C GLU A 31 -14.28 3.31 -13.83
N ALA A 32 -13.07 3.31 -14.38
CA ALA A 32 -11.95 4.02 -13.78
C ALA A 32 -12.12 5.54 -13.85
N ASN A 33 -12.70 6.06 -14.94
CA ASN A 33 -12.94 7.48 -15.12
C ASN A 33 -14.11 7.96 -14.24
N GLU A 34 -15.20 7.21 -14.10
CA GLU A 34 -16.29 7.54 -13.16
C GLU A 34 -15.75 7.73 -11.73
N ILE A 35 -14.93 6.80 -11.25
CA ILE A 35 -14.31 6.90 -9.91
C ILE A 35 -13.34 8.08 -9.81
N TYR A 36 -12.64 8.41 -10.89
CA TYR A 36 -11.62 9.46 -10.91
C TYR A 36 -12.18 10.86 -11.12
N GLU A 37 -13.23 11.03 -11.91
CA GLU A 37 -13.79 12.33 -12.33
C GLU A 37 -14.96 12.76 -11.43
N GLU A 38 -15.76 11.82 -10.94
CA GLU A 38 -17.03 12.10 -10.24
C GLU A 38 -16.85 12.39 -8.73
N ARG A 39 -15.85 13.24 -8.40
CA ARG A 39 -15.52 13.70 -7.03
C ARG A 39 -15.02 12.62 -6.05
N ARG A 40 -14.75 11.39 -6.51
CA ARG A 40 -14.23 10.30 -5.67
C ARG A 40 -12.70 10.15 -5.67
N LYS A 41 -11.93 11.11 -6.21
CA LYS A 41 -10.44 11.13 -6.10
C LYS A 41 -9.94 10.94 -4.66
N GLY A 42 -10.71 11.43 -3.68
CA GLY A 42 -10.46 11.21 -2.25
C GLY A 42 -10.46 9.75 -1.81
N GLN A 43 -11.26 8.88 -2.45
CA GLN A 43 -11.27 7.43 -2.20
C GLN A 43 -9.95 6.76 -2.63
N LEU A 44 -9.30 7.32 -3.65
CA LEU A 44 -7.99 6.88 -4.10
C LEU A 44 -6.85 7.48 -3.25
N ALA A 45 -7.11 8.49 -2.42
CA ALA A 45 -6.11 9.01 -1.49
C ALA A 45 -5.74 7.96 -0.45
N LYS A 46 -4.45 7.86 -0.14
CA LYS A 46 -3.80 6.77 0.63
C LYS A 46 -4.29 6.59 2.09
N GLY A 47 -5.30 7.31 2.57
CA GLY A 47 -5.73 7.24 3.97
C GLY A 47 -6.62 6.04 4.33
N LYS A 48 -7.44 5.54 3.40
CA LYS A 48 -8.41 4.47 3.67
C LYS A 48 -8.64 3.62 2.42
N ILE A 49 -7.70 2.72 2.10
CA ILE A 49 -8.06 1.58 1.25
C ILE A 49 -8.80 0.59 2.16
N HIS A 50 -10.09 0.83 2.40
CA HIS A 50 -11.01 -0.22 2.87
C HIS A 50 -11.56 -1.03 1.68
N CYS A 51 -10.90 -0.94 0.52
CA CYS A 51 -11.23 -1.79 -0.60
C CYS A 51 -10.85 -3.22 -0.21
N SER A 52 -11.86 -4.05 -0.03
CA SER A 52 -11.73 -5.48 0.24
C SER A 52 -11.30 -6.29 -0.98
N CYS A 53 -10.98 -5.63 -2.11
CA CYS A 53 -10.60 -6.33 -3.32
C CYS A 53 -9.33 -7.17 -3.10
N PRO A 54 -9.17 -8.28 -3.83
CA PRO A 54 -8.07 -9.21 -3.60
C PRO A 54 -6.67 -8.58 -3.64
N MET A 55 -6.47 -7.54 -4.44
CA MET A 55 -5.17 -6.84 -4.51
C MET A 55 -4.91 -5.94 -3.30
N CYS A 56 -5.95 -5.25 -2.82
CA CYS A 56 -5.84 -4.37 -1.67
C CYS A 56 -5.72 -5.17 -0.38
N ARG A 57 -6.40 -6.32 -0.32
CA ARG A 57 -6.28 -7.29 0.78
C ARG A 57 -4.87 -7.87 0.86
N ARG A 58 -4.32 -8.39 -0.26
CA ARG A 58 -2.93 -8.90 -0.27
C ARG A 58 -1.90 -7.88 0.14
N LYS A 59 -2.05 -6.64 -0.30
CA LYS A 59 -1.11 -5.57 0.02
C LYS A 59 -1.13 -5.17 1.50
N SER A 60 -2.28 -5.25 2.17
CA SER A 60 -2.51 -4.58 3.46
C SER A 60 -2.76 -5.54 4.61
N TYR A 61 -3.20 -6.78 4.33
CA TYR A 61 -3.63 -7.75 5.33
C TYR A 61 -3.06 -9.15 5.08
N ASP A 62 -3.18 -9.70 3.87
CA ASP A 62 -2.86 -11.13 3.67
C ASP A 62 -1.35 -11.42 3.73
N GLU A 63 -0.51 -10.42 3.46
CA GLU A 63 0.95 -10.55 3.54
C GLU A 63 1.54 -9.59 4.57
N LEU A 64 2.53 -10.11 5.31
CA LEU A 64 3.37 -9.29 6.17
C LEU A 64 4.03 -8.16 5.36
N SER A 65 4.11 -6.97 5.97
CA SER A 65 4.86 -5.88 5.36
C SER A 65 6.33 -6.28 5.23
N HIS A 66 7.05 -5.70 4.26
CA HIS A 66 8.48 -5.95 4.12
C HIS A 66 9.25 -5.70 5.42
N LYS A 67 8.87 -4.67 6.18
CA LYS A 67 9.48 -4.37 7.48
C LYS A 67 9.26 -5.48 8.50
N ASP A 68 8.05 -6.06 8.52
CA ASP A 68 7.73 -7.13 9.46
C ASP A 68 8.41 -8.45 9.07
N LYS A 69 8.52 -8.73 7.77
CA LYS A 69 9.32 -9.86 7.25
C LYS A 69 10.79 -9.75 7.70
N VAL A 70 11.40 -8.57 7.57
CA VAL A 70 12.79 -8.34 8.02
C VAL A 70 12.92 -8.53 9.54
N LYS A 71 11.97 -8.01 10.33
CA LYS A 71 11.97 -8.23 11.78
C LYS A 71 11.85 -9.70 12.16
N GLN A 72 11.03 -10.46 11.45
CA GLN A 72 10.85 -11.88 11.69
C GLN A 72 12.14 -12.67 11.43
N ILE A 73 12.87 -12.33 10.36
CA ILE A 73 14.19 -12.91 10.07
C ILE A 73 15.19 -12.59 11.19
N GLN A 74 15.25 -11.34 11.65
CA GLN A 74 16.14 -10.94 12.74
C GLN A 74 15.80 -11.65 14.05
N ALA A 75 14.51 -11.74 14.39
CA ALA A 75 14.06 -12.45 15.58
C ALA A 75 14.40 -13.95 15.50
N HIS A 76 14.24 -14.56 14.32
CA HIS A 76 14.63 -15.94 14.12
C HIS A 76 16.13 -16.14 14.35
N TYR A 77 16.98 -15.28 13.77
CA TYR A 77 18.44 -15.34 13.94
C TYR A 77 18.86 -15.19 15.42
N GLN A 78 18.25 -14.26 16.15
CA GLN A 78 18.52 -14.08 17.58
C GLN A 78 18.13 -15.31 18.41
N LEU A 79 16.97 -15.91 18.12
CA LEU A 79 16.55 -17.16 18.74
C LEU A 79 17.50 -18.32 18.43
N THR A 80 17.97 -18.43 17.19
CA THR A 80 18.90 -19.50 16.81
C THR A 80 20.24 -19.34 17.52
N HIS A 81 20.78 -18.11 17.60
CA HIS A 81 22.02 -17.84 18.33
C HIS A 81 21.87 -18.18 19.81
N TYR A 82 20.77 -17.76 20.45
CA TYR A 82 20.49 -18.07 21.85
C TYR A 82 20.45 -19.59 22.11
N ILE A 83 19.79 -20.35 21.24
CA ILE A 83 19.65 -21.81 21.39
C ILE A 83 20.96 -22.57 21.13
N LEU A 84 21.87 -22.02 20.31
CA LEU A 84 23.14 -22.67 19.94
C LEU A 84 24.32 -22.27 20.84
N GLU A 85 24.18 -21.19 21.61
CA GLU A 85 25.18 -20.73 22.59
C GLU A 85 24.93 -21.26 24.02
N ASP A 86 23.75 -21.81 24.31
CA ASP A 86 23.39 -22.61 25.50
C ASP A 86 23.68 -24.11 25.29
#